data_AF-A0A7H8M143-F1
#
_entry.id   AF-A0A7H8M143-F1
#
_cell.length_a   1.000
_cell.length_b   1.000
_cell.length_c   1.000
_cell.angle_alpha   90.00
_cell.angle_beta   90.00
_cell.angle_gamma   90.00
#
_symmetry.space_group_name_H-M   'P 1'
#
loop_
_entity.id
_entity.type
_entity.pdbx_description
1 polymer ?
#
loop_
_entity_poly.entity_id
_entity_poly.type
_entity_poly.pdbx_seq_one_letter_code
_entity_poly.pdbx_strand_id
1 'polypeptide(L)'
;MTAAATPEAPRPVRPAADAPAPARNPWDRWWFGPVPRARIAWLRIIGYVFLPCDMLLLTGSSLSHARLPADLYQPVLLGRLLHLPAPTPWSMYTLLVVTIAAGLVAMTGRVLPRASGYVAACGYLWWVTISMSYGKVDHDHLALVVALFVLPSVGRAGIGDARRCEASAWSVRFIQIGVIAAYFLSAWAKVRIGGFPAWPNGSTVQWALSRRGTPLGRSLIDYPVMLKASQWIMFLAEALSPVMLFVRGRPLYALVLFFAGFHAVTYALMTIHFLPHAIWLAAFLPLERLTGLLPARLRGGEPAARPAAETAA
;
A
#
# COMPACT_ATOMS: atom_id res chain seq x y z
N MET A 1 -49.84 -63.63 -2.94
CA MET A 1 -49.94 -62.19 -3.23
C MET A 1 -49.14 -61.47 -2.16
N THR A 2 -47.93 -61.02 -2.49
CA THR A 2 -47.02 -60.33 -1.57
C THR A 2 -46.53 -59.08 -2.27
N ALA A 3 -47.03 -57.91 -1.84
CA ALA A 3 -46.66 -56.62 -2.38
C ALA A 3 -45.31 -56.18 -1.79
N ALA A 4 -44.34 -55.90 -2.66
CA ALA A 4 -43.03 -55.38 -2.29
C ALA A 4 -43.13 -53.89 -1.92
N ALA A 5 -42.54 -53.52 -0.78
CA ALA A 5 -42.46 -52.14 -0.30
C ALA A 5 -41.42 -51.34 -1.09
N THR A 6 -41.82 -50.18 -1.58
CA THR A 6 -40.98 -49.22 -2.31
C THR A 6 -39.95 -48.56 -1.38
N PRO A 7 -38.69 -48.35 -1.80
CA PRO A 7 -37.69 -47.68 -0.97
C PRO A 7 -37.94 -46.17 -0.91
N GLU A 8 -37.95 -45.62 0.31
CA GLU A 8 -38.13 -44.21 0.59
C GLU A 8 -36.91 -43.40 0.10
N ALA A 9 -37.15 -42.36 -0.71
CA ALA A 9 -36.09 -41.51 -1.23
C ALA A 9 -35.42 -40.69 -0.11
N PRO A 10 -34.08 -40.50 -0.13
CA PRO A 10 -33.39 -39.78 0.93
C PRO A 10 -33.81 -38.30 0.96
N ARG A 11 -34.20 -37.83 2.15
CA ARG A 11 -34.58 -36.43 2.36
C ARG A 11 -33.42 -35.49 2.02
N PRO A 12 -33.66 -34.37 1.31
CA PRO A 12 -32.62 -33.41 0.99
C PRO A 12 -32.05 -32.80 2.28
N VAL A 13 -30.74 -32.96 2.49
CA VAL A 13 -30.00 -32.30 3.56
C VAL A 13 -30.03 -30.80 3.29
N ARG A 14 -30.73 -30.02 4.13
CA ARG A 14 -30.69 -28.56 4.07
C ARG A 14 -29.22 -28.11 4.24
N PRO A 15 -28.71 -27.18 3.40
CA PRO A 15 -27.39 -26.59 3.62
C PRO A 15 -27.36 -26.00 5.03
N ALA A 16 -26.28 -26.25 5.77
CA ALA A 16 -26.01 -25.73 7.10
C ALA A 16 -25.79 -24.20 7.08
N ALA A 17 -26.82 -23.43 6.72
CA ALA A 17 -26.75 -21.98 6.56
C ALA A 17 -26.87 -21.21 7.89
N ASP A 18 -27.30 -21.86 8.98
CA ASP A 18 -27.66 -21.18 10.22
C ASP A 18 -26.86 -21.62 11.46
N ALA A 19 -25.65 -22.19 11.27
CA ALA A 19 -24.74 -22.33 12.41
C ALA A 19 -24.26 -20.94 12.84
N PRO A 20 -24.52 -20.48 14.08
CA PRO A 20 -24.06 -19.18 14.53
C PRO A 20 -22.54 -19.14 14.43
N ALA A 21 -22.02 -18.16 13.66
CA ALA A 21 -20.60 -18.01 13.47
C ALA A 21 -19.92 -17.88 14.86
N PRO A 22 -18.81 -18.60 15.10
CA PRO A 22 -18.15 -18.57 16.39
C PRO A 22 -17.80 -17.12 16.77
N ALA A 23 -18.06 -16.77 18.02
CA ALA A 23 -17.80 -15.44 18.54
C ALA A 23 -16.31 -15.10 18.36
N ARG A 24 -16.01 -14.23 17.39
CA ARG A 24 -14.64 -13.79 17.12
C ARG A 24 -14.14 -12.91 18.24
N ASN A 25 -12.90 -13.12 18.69
CA ASN A 25 -12.27 -12.24 19.65
C ASN A 25 -12.01 -10.84 19.01
N PRO A 26 -11.67 -9.80 19.79
CA PRO A 26 -11.38 -8.47 19.25
C PRO A 26 -10.24 -8.43 18.22
N TRP A 27 -9.25 -9.32 18.35
CA TRP A 27 -8.09 -9.41 17.47
C TRP A 27 -8.47 -9.97 16.08
N ASP A 28 -9.25 -11.04 16.05
CA ASP A 28 -9.78 -11.63 14.82
C ASP A 28 -10.68 -10.64 14.09
N ARG A 29 -11.48 -9.87 14.82
CA ARG A 29 -12.30 -8.80 14.24
C ARG A 29 -11.48 -7.65 13.67
N TRP A 30 -10.32 -7.34 14.25
CA TRP A 30 -9.44 -6.29 13.74
C TRP A 30 -8.78 -6.69 12.42
N TRP A 31 -8.28 -7.93 12.35
CA TRP A 31 -7.64 -8.50 11.16
C TRP A 31 -8.63 -8.86 10.04
N PHE A 32 -9.73 -9.52 10.40
CA PHE A 32 -10.62 -10.19 9.43
C PHE A 32 -12.05 -9.64 9.44
N GLY A 33 -12.30 -8.52 10.13
CA GLY A 33 -13.59 -7.82 10.06
C GLY A 33 -13.87 -7.37 8.62
N PRO A 34 -14.90 -7.89 7.93
CA PRO A 34 -14.97 -7.87 6.49
C PRO A 34 -15.07 -6.44 5.92
N VAL A 35 -14.29 -6.14 4.88
CA VAL A 35 -14.22 -4.82 4.23
C VAL A 35 -14.74 -4.91 2.79
N PRO A 36 -15.48 -3.90 2.27
CA PRO A 36 -15.96 -3.90 0.89
C PRO A 36 -14.83 -4.04 -0.13
N ARG A 37 -15.04 -4.89 -1.15
CA ARG A 37 -14.07 -5.11 -2.24
C ARG A 37 -13.83 -3.85 -3.07
N ALA A 38 -14.81 -2.94 -3.14
CA ALA A 38 -14.65 -1.61 -3.73
C ALA A 38 -13.45 -0.84 -3.16
N ARG A 39 -13.14 -0.97 -1.87
CA ARG A 39 -11.95 -0.32 -1.28
C ARG A 39 -10.65 -0.82 -1.89
N ILE A 40 -10.57 -2.12 -2.16
CA ILE A 40 -9.41 -2.74 -2.80
C ILE A 40 -9.27 -2.26 -4.24
N ALA A 41 -10.38 -2.12 -4.97
CA ALA A 41 -10.35 -1.57 -6.32
C ALA A 41 -9.79 -0.14 -6.35
N TRP A 42 -10.20 0.73 -5.41
CA TRP A 42 -9.63 2.07 -5.28
C TRP A 42 -8.13 2.07 -4.94
N LEU A 43 -7.72 1.23 -3.98
CA LEU A 43 -6.30 1.09 -3.63
C LEU A 43 -5.45 0.56 -4.80
N ARG A 44 -6.00 -0.34 -5.62
CA ARG A 44 -5.36 -0.78 -6.87
C ARG A 44 -5.20 0.36 -7.86
N ILE A 45 -6.23 1.17 -8.06
CA ILE A 45 -6.14 2.34 -8.95
C ILE A 45 -5.03 3.28 -8.46
N ILE A 46 -5.04 3.65 -7.18
CA ILE A 46 -4.00 4.51 -6.59
C ILE A 46 -2.61 3.91 -6.81
N GLY A 47 -2.39 2.66 -6.41
CA GLY A 47 -1.08 2.01 -6.49
C GLY A 47 -0.58 1.80 -7.91
N TYR A 48 -1.42 1.27 -8.81
CA TYR A 48 -0.99 0.93 -10.17
C TYR A 48 -0.96 2.13 -11.12
N VAL A 49 -1.70 3.20 -10.86
CA VAL A 49 -1.49 4.50 -11.55
C VAL A 49 -0.21 5.16 -11.07
N PHE A 50 0.09 5.08 -9.78
CA PHE A 50 1.32 5.64 -9.22
C PHE A 50 2.57 4.89 -9.70
N LEU A 51 2.49 3.58 -9.89
CA LEU A 51 3.61 2.71 -10.22
C LEU A 51 4.44 3.19 -11.44
N PRO A 52 3.87 3.54 -12.60
CA PRO A 52 4.62 4.15 -13.70
C PRO A 52 5.29 5.48 -13.33
N CYS A 53 4.60 6.35 -12.58
CA CYS A 53 5.16 7.63 -12.13
C CYS A 53 6.38 7.39 -11.23
N ASP A 54 6.29 6.43 -10.32
CA ASP A 54 7.41 6.05 -9.46
C ASP A 54 8.60 5.56 -10.29
N MET A 55 8.39 4.52 -11.11
CA MET A 55 9.46 3.87 -11.86
C MET A 55 10.14 4.81 -12.86
N LEU A 56 9.39 5.74 -13.47
CA LEU A 56 9.94 6.63 -14.49
C LEU A 56 10.51 7.94 -13.92
N LEU A 57 9.94 8.47 -12.84
CA LEU A 57 10.27 9.81 -12.34
C LEU A 57 11.04 9.78 -11.01
N LEU A 58 10.63 8.92 -10.07
CA LEU A 58 11.16 8.93 -8.70
C LEU A 58 12.31 7.94 -8.51
N THR A 59 12.19 6.77 -9.14
CA THR A 59 13.17 5.68 -9.12
C THR A 59 13.76 5.41 -10.49
N GLY A 60 13.63 6.36 -11.44
CA GLY A 60 14.18 6.28 -12.79
C GLY A 60 15.70 6.07 -12.84
N SER A 61 16.43 6.44 -11.77
CA SER A 61 17.86 6.16 -11.61
C SER A 61 18.20 4.67 -11.73
N SER A 62 17.25 3.76 -11.43
CA SER A 62 17.42 2.32 -11.65
C SER A 62 17.80 1.99 -13.09
N LEU A 63 17.27 2.72 -14.09
CA LEU A 63 17.66 2.55 -15.50
C LEU A 63 19.10 2.99 -15.75
N SER A 64 19.55 4.05 -15.07
CA SER A 64 20.92 4.56 -15.20
C SER A 64 21.94 3.56 -14.67
N HIS A 65 21.61 2.85 -13.57
CA HIS A 65 22.49 1.82 -13.01
C HIS A 65 22.77 0.67 -13.99
N ALA A 66 21.86 0.40 -14.92
CA ALA A 66 22.03 -0.63 -15.95
C ALA A 66 23.18 -0.37 -16.93
N ARG A 67 23.72 0.85 -16.94
CA ARG A 67 24.85 1.26 -17.80
C ARG A 67 26.17 1.32 -17.04
N LEU A 68 26.15 1.05 -15.74
CA LEU A 68 27.36 1.08 -14.92
C LEU A 68 28.12 -0.24 -15.05
N PRO A 69 29.44 -0.22 -14.80
CA PRO A 69 30.25 -1.43 -14.66
C PRO A 69 29.65 -2.42 -13.64
N ALA A 70 29.68 -3.71 -13.97
CA ALA A 70 29.03 -4.76 -13.17
C ALA A 70 29.72 -5.00 -11.82
N ASP A 71 30.99 -4.67 -11.69
CA ASP A 71 31.78 -4.73 -10.45
C ASP A 71 31.30 -3.75 -9.37
N LEU A 72 30.58 -2.68 -9.76
CA LEU A 72 29.94 -1.76 -8.83
C LEU A 72 28.63 -2.30 -8.25
N TYR A 73 28.09 -3.40 -8.79
CA TYR A 73 26.87 -4.01 -8.28
C TYR A 73 27.15 -4.80 -6.98
N GLN A 74 26.66 -4.29 -5.85
CA GLN A 74 26.79 -4.93 -4.54
C GLN A 74 25.40 -5.34 -4.04
N PRO A 75 24.91 -6.55 -4.41
CA PRO A 75 23.54 -6.96 -4.12
C PRO A 75 23.26 -6.91 -2.63
N VAL A 76 22.15 -6.29 -2.25
CA VAL A 76 21.60 -6.39 -0.88
C VAL A 76 21.21 -7.84 -0.56
N LEU A 77 20.91 -8.13 0.71
CA LEU A 77 20.65 -9.50 1.17
C LEU A 77 19.65 -10.27 0.28
N LEU A 78 18.53 -9.64 -0.10
CA LEU A 78 17.54 -10.26 -0.98
C LEU A 78 18.13 -10.61 -2.35
N GLY A 79 18.90 -9.69 -2.96
CA GLY A 79 19.57 -9.93 -4.23
C GLY A 79 20.59 -11.07 -4.16
N ARG A 80 21.31 -11.19 -3.03
CA ARG A 80 22.25 -12.30 -2.81
C ARG A 80 21.53 -13.64 -2.67
N LEU A 81 20.47 -13.70 -1.86
CA LEU A 81 19.69 -14.92 -1.65
C LEU A 81 19.06 -15.44 -2.95
N LEU A 82 18.59 -14.52 -3.80
CA LEU A 82 17.97 -14.84 -5.09
C LEU A 82 18.97 -14.92 -6.25
N HIS A 83 20.26 -14.72 -5.99
CA HIS A 83 21.32 -14.70 -7.00
C HIS A 83 20.99 -13.76 -8.18
N LEU A 84 20.46 -12.58 -7.89
CA LEU A 84 20.10 -11.60 -8.92
C LEU A 84 21.37 -11.08 -9.60
N PRO A 85 21.44 -11.12 -10.95
CA PRO A 85 22.61 -10.61 -11.67
C PRO A 85 22.66 -9.07 -11.63
N ALA A 86 23.83 -8.52 -11.93
CA ALA A 86 23.96 -7.09 -12.19
C ALA A 86 23.00 -6.65 -13.31
N PRO A 87 22.33 -5.48 -13.17
CA PRO A 87 21.35 -5.04 -14.15
C PRO A 87 22.02 -4.73 -15.49
N THR A 88 21.43 -5.24 -16.57
CA THR A 88 21.76 -4.83 -17.95
C THR A 88 20.65 -3.95 -18.51
N PRO A 89 20.91 -3.12 -19.54
CA PRO A 89 19.86 -2.27 -20.13
C PRO A 89 18.64 -3.09 -20.58
N TRP A 90 18.88 -4.23 -21.23
CA TRP A 90 17.81 -5.15 -21.65
C TRP A 90 16.98 -5.65 -20.47
N SER A 91 17.62 -6.18 -19.43
CA SER A 91 16.90 -6.67 -18.24
C SER A 91 16.04 -5.58 -17.60
N MET A 92 16.53 -4.34 -17.56
CA MET A 92 15.83 -3.22 -16.92
C MET A 92 14.65 -2.69 -17.75
N TYR A 93 14.80 -2.59 -19.06
CA TYR A 93 13.67 -2.22 -19.93
C TYR A 93 12.60 -3.32 -19.97
N THR A 94 13.01 -4.59 -20.00
CA THR A 94 12.06 -5.72 -19.88
C THR A 94 11.34 -5.67 -18.53
N LEU A 95 12.07 -5.48 -17.43
CA LEU A 95 11.49 -5.37 -16.09
C LEU A 95 10.49 -4.21 -16.01
N LEU A 96 10.83 -3.04 -16.54
CA LEU A 96 9.96 -1.86 -16.59
C LEU A 96 8.66 -2.16 -17.33
N VAL A 97 8.75 -2.64 -18.58
CA VAL A 97 7.60 -2.88 -19.45
C VAL A 97 6.69 -3.97 -18.86
N VAL A 98 7.26 -5.09 -18.42
CA VAL A 98 6.50 -6.19 -17.82
C VAL A 98 5.81 -5.76 -16.54
N THR A 99 6.51 -5.04 -15.66
CA THR A 99 5.97 -4.58 -14.37
C THR A 99 4.82 -3.59 -14.58
N ILE A 100 4.99 -2.61 -15.47
CA ILE A 100 3.94 -1.63 -15.78
C ILE A 100 2.75 -2.30 -16.44
N ALA A 101 2.97 -3.13 -17.48
CA ALA A 101 1.88 -3.81 -18.18
C ALA A 101 1.09 -4.72 -17.22
N ALA A 102 1.78 -5.49 -16.38
CA ALA A 102 1.14 -6.33 -15.37
C ALA A 102 0.36 -5.50 -14.35
N GLY A 103 0.90 -4.35 -13.92
CA GLY A 103 0.22 -3.42 -13.02
C GLY A 103 -1.05 -2.83 -13.63
N LEU A 104 -1.00 -2.40 -14.89
CA LEU A 104 -2.16 -1.87 -15.62
C LEU A 104 -3.25 -2.94 -15.80
N VAL A 105 -2.89 -4.19 -16.07
CA VAL A 105 -3.84 -5.31 -16.12
C VAL A 105 -4.45 -5.56 -14.74
N ALA A 106 -3.63 -5.60 -13.68
CA ALA A 106 -4.06 -5.81 -12.31
C ALA A 106 -5.00 -4.70 -11.80
N MET A 107 -4.74 -3.45 -12.21
CA MET A 107 -5.57 -2.28 -11.92
C MET A 107 -7.02 -2.47 -12.33
N THR A 108 -7.27 -3.15 -13.47
CA THR A 108 -8.63 -3.39 -13.95
C THR A 108 -9.44 -4.30 -13.00
N GLY A 109 -8.76 -5.15 -12.22
CA GLY A 109 -9.39 -6.14 -11.36
C GLY A 109 -10.17 -7.24 -12.09
N ARG A 110 -10.09 -7.31 -13.44
CA ARG A 110 -10.91 -8.19 -14.29
C ARG A 110 -10.17 -9.45 -14.72
N VAL A 111 -9.02 -9.32 -15.37
CA VAL A 111 -8.29 -10.43 -15.99
C VAL A 111 -7.12 -10.85 -15.09
N LEU A 112 -7.19 -12.09 -14.59
CA LEU A 112 -6.18 -12.73 -13.73
C LEU A 112 -5.50 -11.79 -12.71
N PRO A 113 -6.25 -11.00 -11.90
CA PRO A 113 -5.70 -9.94 -11.05
C PRO A 113 -4.70 -10.44 -9.99
N ARG A 114 -4.72 -11.74 -9.66
CA ARG A 114 -3.70 -12.37 -8.80
C ARG A 114 -2.37 -12.46 -9.53
N ALA A 115 -2.35 -13.10 -10.69
CA ALA A 115 -1.13 -13.34 -11.44
C ALA A 115 -0.50 -12.01 -11.90
N SER A 116 -1.28 -11.14 -12.54
CA SER A 116 -0.78 -9.83 -12.99
C SER A 116 -0.33 -8.96 -11.82
N GLY A 117 -1.07 -8.99 -10.70
CA GLY A 117 -0.70 -8.25 -9.51
C GLY A 117 0.61 -8.73 -8.88
N TYR A 118 0.82 -10.04 -8.76
CA TYR A 118 2.07 -10.60 -8.22
C TYR A 118 3.26 -10.44 -9.19
N VAL A 119 3.05 -10.50 -10.51
CA VAL A 119 4.10 -10.17 -11.49
C VAL A 119 4.54 -8.72 -11.29
N ALA A 120 3.60 -7.78 -11.15
CA ALA A 120 3.92 -6.39 -10.86
C ALA A 120 4.64 -6.23 -9.51
N ALA A 121 4.20 -6.93 -8.47
CA ALA A 121 4.81 -6.87 -7.14
C ALA A 121 6.25 -7.38 -7.13
N CYS A 122 6.51 -8.55 -7.71
CA CYS A 122 7.84 -9.12 -7.82
C CYS A 122 8.75 -8.27 -8.71
N GLY A 123 8.22 -7.79 -9.85
CA GLY A 123 8.97 -6.93 -10.75
C GLY A 123 9.36 -5.60 -10.10
N TYR A 124 8.43 -4.98 -9.36
CA TYR A 124 8.71 -3.76 -8.61
C TYR A 124 9.67 -3.98 -7.43
N LEU A 125 9.54 -5.10 -6.71
CA LEU A 125 10.50 -5.45 -5.66
C LEU A 125 11.91 -5.60 -6.22
N TRP A 126 12.06 -6.25 -7.37
CA TRP A 126 13.35 -6.32 -8.07
C TRP A 126 13.84 -4.92 -8.45
N TRP A 127 12.97 -4.08 -9.02
CA TRP A 127 13.31 -2.71 -9.42
C TRP A 127 13.94 -1.89 -8.29
N VAL A 128 13.31 -1.85 -7.10
CA VAL A 128 13.85 -1.10 -5.96
C VAL A 128 15.09 -1.78 -5.35
N THR A 129 15.16 -3.11 -5.39
CA THR A 129 16.33 -3.88 -4.92
C THR A 129 17.60 -3.52 -5.70
N ILE A 130 17.48 -3.23 -7.00
CA ILE A 130 18.62 -2.82 -7.82
C ILE A 130 19.20 -1.49 -7.33
N SER A 131 18.37 -0.46 -7.16
CA SER A 131 18.85 0.84 -6.65
C SER A 131 19.49 0.71 -5.25
N MET A 132 18.91 -0.12 -4.37
CA MET A 132 19.49 -0.41 -3.06
C MET A 132 20.85 -1.10 -3.13
N SER A 133 21.08 -1.90 -4.16
CA SER A 133 22.36 -2.60 -4.40
C SER A 133 23.48 -1.68 -4.91
N TYR A 134 23.15 -0.42 -5.24
CA TYR A 134 24.11 0.66 -5.52
C TYR A 134 24.16 1.71 -4.39
N GLY A 135 23.68 1.36 -3.19
CA GLY A 135 23.78 2.19 -1.99
C GLY A 135 22.65 3.19 -1.77
N LYS A 136 21.61 3.21 -2.61
CA LYS A 136 20.43 4.06 -2.41
C LYS A 136 19.43 3.42 -1.45
N VAL A 137 19.23 3.99 -0.27
CA VAL A 137 18.28 3.44 0.72
C VAL A 137 16.87 4.02 0.54
N ASP A 138 16.02 3.26 -0.15
CA ASP A 138 14.64 3.63 -0.51
C ASP A 138 13.60 3.12 0.51
N HIS A 139 13.75 3.51 1.79
CA HIS A 139 12.88 3.06 2.89
C HIS A 139 11.43 3.58 2.81
N ASP A 140 11.22 4.67 2.07
CA ASP A 140 9.91 5.26 1.80
C ASP A 140 9.04 4.40 0.86
N HIS A 141 9.61 3.41 0.19
CA HIS A 141 8.86 2.54 -0.72
C HIS A 141 8.25 1.31 -0.01
N LEU A 142 8.48 1.12 1.29
CA LEU A 142 7.99 -0.04 2.04
C LEU A 142 6.47 -0.24 1.91
N ALA A 143 5.69 0.83 2.10
CA ALA A 143 4.23 0.76 2.03
C ALA A 143 3.73 0.38 0.63
N LEU A 144 4.40 0.88 -0.42
CA LEU A 144 4.11 0.53 -1.82
C LEU A 144 4.41 -0.94 -2.10
N VAL A 145 5.58 -1.43 -1.70
CA VAL A 145 5.93 -2.85 -1.86
C VAL A 145 4.90 -3.73 -1.14
N VAL A 146 4.59 -3.43 0.13
CA VAL A 146 3.57 -4.18 0.89
C VAL A 146 2.23 -4.17 0.16
N ALA A 147 1.77 -3.00 -0.29
CA ALA A 147 0.51 -2.88 -1.01
C ALA A 147 0.47 -3.73 -2.29
N LEU A 148 1.53 -3.69 -3.10
CA LEU A 148 1.62 -4.48 -4.33
C LEU A 148 1.55 -5.99 -4.05
N PHE A 149 2.09 -6.47 -2.92
CA PHE A 149 2.01 -7.89 -2.54
C PHE A 149 0.65 -8.29 -1.95
N VAL A 150 -0.02 -7.41 -1.20
CA VAL A 150 -1.27 -7.80 -0.51
C VAL A 150 -2.54 -7.53 -1.30
N LEU A 151 -2.56 -6.54 -2.20
CA LEU A 151 -3.72 -6.24 -3.05
C LEU A 151 -4.12 -7.40 -4.01
N PRO A 152 -3.19 -8.18 -4.59
CA PRO A 152 -3.54 -9.29 -5.47
C PRO A 152 -4.31 -10.41 -4.75
N SER A 153 -4.06 -10.64 -3.45
CA SER A 153 -4.66 -11.73 -2.66
C SER A 153 -6.21 -11.78 -2.75
N VAL A 154 -6.86 -10.61 -2.83
CA VAL A 154 -8.33 -10.45 -2.89
C VAL A 154 -8.95 -10.97 -4.20
N GLY A 155 -8.18 -11.09 -5.28
CA GLY A 155 -8.69 -11.52 -6.59
C GLY A 155 -9.53 -10.45 -7.29
N ARG A 156 -10.63 -10.83 -7.94
CA ARG A 156 -11.48 -9.89 -8.69
C ARG A 156 -12.15 -8.88 -7.75
N ALA A 157 -12.01 -7.59 -8.03
CA ALA A 157 -12.64 -6.52 -7.26
C ALA A 157 -12.88 -5.33 -8.19
N GLY A 158 -14.11 -4.80 -8.20
CA GLY A 158 -14.48 -3.60 -8.96
C GLY A 158 -14.88 -2.47 -8.02
N ILE A 159 -14.83 -1.22 -8.50
CA ILE A 159 -15.20 -0.04 -7.71
C ILE A 159 -16.66 -0.05 -7.24
N GLY A 160 -17.56 -0.74 -7.96
CA GLY A 160 -18.96 -0.96 -7.57
C GLY A 160 -19.20 -2.17 -6.65
N ASP A 161 -18.18 -2.97 -6.33
CA ASP A 161 -18.36 -4.23 -5.60
C ASP A 161 -18.53 -4.00 -4.09
N ALA A 162 -19.80 -3.96 -3.65
CA ALA A 162 -20.17 -3.74 -2.25
C ALA A 162 -19.95 -4.97 -1.36
N ARG A 163 -19.71 -6.17 -1.94
CA ARG A 163 -19.51 -7.40 -1.17
C ARG A 163 -18.31 -7.22 -0.24
N ARG A 164 -18.47 -7.66 1.00
CA ARG A 164 -17.44 -7.55 2.03
C ARG A 164 -16.74 -8.89 2.17
N CYS A 165 -15.42 -8.87 2.32
CA CYS A 165 -14.67 -10.09 2.58
C CYS A 165 -13.47 -9.83 3.50
N GLU A 166 -12.98 -10.92 4.09
CA GLU A 166 -11.87 -10.91 5.05
C GLU A 166 -10.54 -10.62 4.38
N ALA A 167 -10.33 -11.14 3.18
CA ALA A 167 -9.13 -10.85 2.39
C ALA A 167 -8.96 -9.33 2.16
N SER A 168 -10.06 -8.61 1.88
CA SER A 168 -10.01 -7.14 1.78
C SER A 168 -9.58 -6.48 3.08
N ALA A 169 -10.07 -6.97 4.22
CA ALA A 169 -9.72 -6.44 5.53
C ALA A 169 -8.23 -6.65 5.80
N TRP A 170 -7.78 -7.89 5.65
CA TRP A 170 -6.39 -8.30 5.82
C TRP A 170 -5.44 -7.46 4.95
N SER A 171 -5.73 -7.31 3.65
CA SER A 171 -4.91 -6.49 2.75
C SER A 171 -4.82 -5.03 3.20
N VAL A 172 -5.95 -4.42 3.58
CA VAL A 172 -5.97 -3.03 4.06
C VAL A 172 -5.17 -2.89 5.35
N ARG A 173 -5.29 -3.84 6.29
CA ARG A 173 -4.51 -3.82 7.55
C ARG A 173 -3.02 -3.93 7.29
N PHE A 174 -2.58 -4.80 6.38
CA PHE A 174 -1.16 -4.89 6.03
C PHE A 174 -0.61 -3.60 5.43
N ILE A 175 -1.38 -2.92 4.57
CA ILE A 175 -0.97 -1.61 4.03
C ILE A 175 -0.87 -0.57 5.15
N GLN A 176 -1.87 -0.50 6.03
CA GLN A 176 -1.86 0.38 7.19
C GLN A 176 -0.64 0.12 8.09
N ILE A 177 -0.35 -1.14 8.39
CA ILE A 177 0.85 -1.54 9.14
C ILE A 177 2.12 -1.10 8.42
N GLY A 178 2.22 -1.29 7.10
CA GLY A 178 3.37 -0.83 6.31
C GLY A 178 3.60 0.68 6.41
N VAL A 179 2.51 1.46 6.39
CA VAL A 179 2.56 2.92 6.60
C VAL A 179 3.02 3.23 8.03
N ILE A 180 2.40 2.64 9.05
CA ILE A 180 2.79 2.91 10.44
C ILE A 180 4.22 2.46 10.74
N ALA A 181 4.64 1.33 10.19
CA ALA A 181 5.99 0.82 10.37
C ALA A 181 7.03 1.82 9.84
N ALA A 182 6.81 2.42 8.67
CA ALA A 182 7.75 3.40 8.14
C ALA A 182 7.85 4.66 9.03
N TYR A 183 6.72 5.18 9.56
CA TYR A 183 6.76 6.29 10.51
C TYR A 183 7.43 5.90 11.84
N PHE A 184 6.95 4.84 12.48
CA PHE A 184 7.42 4.43 13.79
C PHE A 184 8.90 4.02 13.78
N LEU A 185 9.30 3.21 12.79
CA LEU A 185 10.70 2.79 12.66
C LEU A 185 11.62 3.94 12.25
N SER A 186 11.10 4.98 11.58
CA SER A 186 11.83 6.23 11.34
C SER A 186 12.13 6.95 12.67
N ALA A 187 11.15 7.10 13.57
CA ALA A 187 11.39 7.63 14.92
C ALA A 187 12.38 6.78 15.72
N TRP A 188 12.24 5.45 15.66
CA TRP A 188 13.18 4.54 16.31
C TRP A 188 14.60 4.68 15.76
N ALA A 189 14.76 4.77 14.45
CA ALA A 189 16.07 4.95 13.81
C ALA A 189 16.74 6.27 14.25
N LYS A 190 15.97 7.35 14.40
CA LYS A 190 16.45 8.64 14.93
C LYS A 190 17.03 8.49 16.33
N VAL A 191 16.34 7.78 17.23
CA VAL A 191 16.82 7.51 18.59
C VAL A 191 18.03 6.59 18.57
N ARG A 192 17.98 5.51 17.80
CA ARG A 192 19.04 4.50 17.74
C ARG A 192 20.37 5.07 17.21
N ILE A 193 20.30 5.92 16.20
CA ILE A 193 21.49 6.44 15.50
C ILE A 193 21.94 7.79 16.09
N GLY A 194 20.99 8.68 16.40
CA GLY A 194 21.30 10.03 16.88
C GLY A 194 21.18 10.23 18.39
N GLY A 195 20.72 9.21 19.13
CA GLY A 195 20.54 9.26 20.58
C GLY A 195 19.27 10.01 21.03
N PHE A 196 18.80 9.69 22.24
CA PHE A 196 17.71 10.42 22.90
C PHE A 196 18.22 11.04 24.21
N PRO A 197 17.95 12.33 24.49
CA PRO A 197 17.16 13.28 23.69
C PRO A 197 18.02 14.09 22.70
N ALA A 198 19.22 13.63 22.35
CA ALA A 198 20.17 14.37 21.52
C ALA A 198 19.64 14.66 20.11
N TRP A 199 19.04 13.67 19.43
CA TRP A 199 18.50 13.85 18.08
C TRP A 199 17.46 14.97 17.98
N PRO A 200 16.38 15.00 18.80
CA PRO A 200 15.38 16.06 18.69
C PRO A 200 15.88 17.42 19.19
N ASN A 201 16.94 17.46 20.02
CA ASN A 201 17.57 18.70 20.48
C ASN A 201 18.71 19.22 19.60
N GLY A 202 19.15 18.44 18.61
CA GLY A 202 20.21 18.80 17.68
C GLY A 202 19.75 19.77 16.58
N SER A 203 20.61 20.01 15.60
CA SER A 203 20.40 20.90 14.46
C SER A 203 20.04 20.16 13.16
N THR A 204 19.49 18.94 13.26
CA THR A 204 19.25 18.05 12.11
C THR A 204 18.39 18.69 11.02
N VAL A 205 17.29 19.36 11.39
CA VAL A 205 16.42 20.04 10.41
C VAL A 205 17.12 21.27 9.82
N GLN A 206 17.86 22.02 10.63
CA GLN A 206 18.64 23.16 10.15
C GLN A 206 19.72 22.73 9.14
N TRP A 207 20.45 21.65 9.44
CA TRP A 207 21.42 21.03 8.52
C TRP A 207 20.75 20.53 7.23
N ALA A 208 19.57 19.94 7.35
CA ALA A 208 18.88 19.43 6.19
C ALA A 208 18.35 20.56 5.29
N LEU A 209 17.91 21.69 5.88
CA LEU A 209 17.52 22.91 5.16
C LEU A 209 18.72 23.59 4.51
N SER A 210 19.91 23.59 5.11
CA SER A 210 21.10 24.18 4.47
C SER A 210 21.52 23.39 3.23
N ARG A 211 21.36 22.07 3.25
CA ARG A 211 21.73 21.18 2.14
C ARG A 211 20.69 21.08 1.03
N ARG A 212 19.40 21.12 1.38
CA ARG A 212 18.29 20.80 0.45
C ARG A 212 17.18 21.85 0.43
N GLY A 213 17.30 22.93 1.20
CA GLY A 213 16.23 23.90 1.38
C GLY A 213 15.87 24.66 0.09
N THR A 214 14.57 24.78 -0.17
CA THR A 214 14.02 25.74 -1.12
C THR A 214 14.30 27.17 -0.63
N PRO A 215 14.06 28.23 -1.41
CA PRO A 215 14.16 29.60 -0.91
C PRO A 215 13.33 29.82 0.37
N LEU A 216 12.12 29.25 0.42
CA LEU A 216 11.27 29.25 1.62
C LEU A 216 11.89 28.44 2.76
N GLY A 217 12.44 27.25 2.50
CA GLY A 217 13.11 26.47 3.54
C GLY A 217 14.34 27.16 4.12
N ARG A 218 15.15 27.81 3.26
CA ARG A 218 16.39 28.48 3.67
C ARG A 218 16.12 29.74 4.50
N SER A 219 15.01 30.45 4.26
CA SER A 219 14.66 31.60 5.09
C SER A 219 14.32 31.23 6.55
N LEU A 220 14.08 29.94 6.83
CA LEU A 220 13.76 29.44 8.17
C LEU A 220 15.00 29.02 8.98
N ILE A 221 16.19 29.00 8.38
CA ILE A 221 17.43 28.50 9.01
C ILE A 221 17.79 29.30 10.27
N ASP A 222 17.51 30.60 10.28
CA ASP A 222 17.86 31.51 11.37
C ASP A 222 16.86 31.48 12.54
N TYR A 223 15.87 30.57 12.52
CA TYR A 223 14.85 30.42 13.56
C TYR A 223 15.02 29.09 14.34
N PRO A 224 16.11 28.94 15.13
CA PRO A 224 16.51 27.66 15.72
C PRO A 224 15.48 27.09 16.70
N VAL A 225 14.75 27.95 17.43
CA VAL A 225 13.69 27.50 18.36
C VAL A 225 12.55 26.86 17.59
N MET A 226 12.14 27.46 16.45
CA MET A 226 11.09 26.92 15.59
C MET A 226 11.51 25.58 14.97
N LEU A 227 12.76 25.48 14.47
CA LEU A 227 13.29 24.25 13.88
C LEU A 227 13.43 23.12 14.92
N LYS A 228 13.78 23.45 16.16
CA LYS A 228 13.81 22.49 17.26
C LYS A 228 12.40 22.03 17.65
N ALA A 229 11.44 22.96 17.71
CA ALA A 229 10.03 22.61 17.95
C ALA A 229 9.48 21.69 16.85
N SER A 230 9.79 21.95 15.58
CA SER A 230 9.36 21.09 14.47
C SER A 230 10.02 19.71 14.51
N GLN A 231 11.28 19.60 14.94
CA GLN A 231 11.94 18.30 15.20
C GLN A 231 11.19 17.48 16.25
N TRP A 232 10.79 18.11 17.36
CA TRP A 232 10.01 17.44 18.40
C TRP A 232 8.63 17.03 17.90
N ILE A 233 7.92 17.89 17.16
CA ILE A 233 6.61 17.58 16.56
C ILE A 233 6.73 16.39 15.62
N MET A 234 7.71 16.40 14.70
CA MET A 234 7.95 15.30 13.76
C MET A 234 8.27 14.00 14.51
N PHE A 235 9.19 14.04 15.47
CA PHE A 235 9.58 12.87 16.25
C PHE A 235 8.39 12.26 17.02
N LEU A 236 7.61 13.09 17.72
CA LEU A 236 6.45 12.64 18.48
C LEU A 236 5.36 12.10 17.56
N ALA A 237 5.09 12.76 16.43
CA ALA A 237 4.11 12.28 15.46
C ALA A 237 4.48 10.90 14.92
N GLU A 238 5.73 10.71 14.50
CA GLU A 238 6.24 9.43 14.01
C GLU A 238 6.18 8.35 15.11
N ALA A 239 6.63 8.66 16.33
CA ALA A 239 6.65 7.74 17.47
C ALA A 239 5.23 7.32 17.92
N LEU A 240 4.26 8.23 17.82
CA LEU A 240 2.87 7.99 18.20
C LEU A 240 2.00 7.50 17.03
N SER A 241 2.56 7.35 15.83
CA SER A 241 1.82 6.87 14.65
C SER A 241 1.05 5.54 14.83
N PRO A 242 1.45 4.57 15.69
CA PRO A 242 0.65 3.36 15.94
C PRO A 242 -0.77 3.62 16.43
N VAL A 243 -1.02 4.77 17.07
CA VAL A 243 -2.37 5.19 17.49
C VAL A 243 -3.35 5.22 16.31
N MET A 244 -2.88 5.53 15.09
CA MET A 244 -3.71 5.57 13.88
C MET A 244 -4.39 4.23 13.55
N LEU A 245 -3.85 3.09 14.03
CA LEU A 245 -4.44 1.76 13.79
C LEU A 245 -5.73 1.51 14.58
N PHE A 246 -5.97 2.31 15.63
CA PHE A 246 -7.04 2.07 16.60
C PHE A 246 -8.09 3.18 16.65
N VAL A 247 -7.68 4.42 16.36
CA VAL A 247 -8.59 5.56 16.26
C VAL A 247 -9.50 5.46 15.03
N ARG A 248 -10.70 6.03 15.13
CA ARG A 248 -11.73 5.99 14.08
C ARG A 248 -12.42 7.35 13.97
N GLY A 249 -13.09 7.60 12.84
CA GLY A 249 -13.88 8.81 12.64
C GLY A 249 -13.05 10.07 12.50
N ARG A 250 -13.52 11.19 13.07
CA ARG A 250 -12.90 12.52 12.92
C ARG A 250 -11.42 12.57 13.37
N PRO A 251 -11.02 12.01 14.53
CA PRO A 251 -9.62 11.99 14.93
C PRO A 251 -8.70 11.30 13.91
N LEU A 252 -9.16 10.18 13.31
CA LEU A 252 -8.39 9.50 12.27
C LEU A 252 -8.18 10.38 11.05
N TYR A 253 -9.22 11.08 10.60
CA TYR A 253 -9.10 11.97 9.43
C TYR A 253 -8.21 13.18 9.71
N ALA A 254 -8.24 13.72 10.94
CA ALA A 254 -7.32 14.77 11.35
C ALA A 254 -5.86 14.28 11.31
N LEU A 255 -5.58 13.06 11.79
CA LEU A 255 -4.23 12.46 11.72
C LEU A 255 -3.80 12.21 10.27
N VAL A 256 -4.69 11.68 9.42
CA VAL A 256 -4.40 11.49 7.99
C VAL A 256 -4.06 12.82 7.32
N LEU A 257 -4.85 13.86 7.58
CA LEU A 257 -4.59 15.21 7.06
C LEU A 257 -3.29 15.79 7.60
N PHE A 258 -3.00 15.61 8.89
CA PHE A 258 -1.76 16.03 9.51
C PHE A 258 -0.55 15.39 8.81
N PHE A 259 -0.54 14.06 8.62
CA PHE A 259 0.57 13.38 7.95
C PHE A 259 0.68 13.74 6.47
N ALA A 260 -0.44 13.92 5.76
CA ALA A 260 -0.42 14.42 4.39
C ALA A 260 0.18 15.83 4.32
N GLY A 261 -0.20 16.71 5.26
CA GLY A 261 0.36 18.05 5.40
C GLY A 261 1.85 18.03 5.75
N PHE A 262 2.28 17.15 6.64
CA PHE A 262 3.69 16.94 6.98
C PHE A 262 4.54 16.62 5.73
N HIS A 263 4.06 15.72 4.87
CA HIS A 263 4.73 15.39 3.60
C HIS A 263 4.75 16.58 2.64
N ALA A 264 3.63 17.29 2.51
CA ALA A 264 3.54 18.47 1.66
C ALA A 264 4.49 19.60 2.12
N VAL A 265 4.55 19.86 3.42
CA VAL A 265 5.46 20.86 4.01
C VAL A 265 6.91 20.43 3.81
N THR A 266 7.24 19.16 4.06
CA THR A 266 8.60 18.64 3.84
C THR A 266 9.06 18.83 2.39
N TYR A 267 8.18 18.53 1.43
CA TYR A 267 8.45 18.77 0.02
C TYR A 267 8.59 20.26 -0.31
N ALA A 268 7.70 21.11 0.20
CA ALA A 268 7.74 22.55 -0.04
C ALA A 268 9.00 23.22 0.52
N LEU A 269 9.49 22.74 1.67
CA LEU A 269 10.69 23.29 2.31
C LEU A 269 11.99 22.71 1.77
N MET A 270 12.02 21.46 1.31
CA MET A 270 13.27 20.73 1.09
C MET A 270 13.34 19.91 -0.21
N THR A 271 12.28 19.92 -1.02
CA THR A 271 12.08 19.06 -2.20
C THR A 271 12.27 17.56 -1.94
N ILE A 272 12.23 17.14 -0.66
CA ILE A 272 12.23 15.74 -0.25
C ILE A 272 10.79 15.24 -0.35
N HIS A 273 10.55 14.23 -1.18
CA HIS A 273 9.26 13.58 -1.27
C HIS A 273 9.30 12.20 -0.63
N PHE A 274 8.19 11.82 -0.01
CA PHE A 274 7.90 10.46 0.43
C PHE A 274 6.62 9.98 -0.25
N LEU A 275 6.38 10.38 -1.50
CA LEU A 275 5.14 10.10 -2.21
C LEU A 275 4.81 8.59 -2.30
N PRO A 276 5.79 7.68 -2.53
CA PRO A 276 5.56 6.22 -2.49
C PRO A 276 5.02 5.71 -1.16
N HIS A 277 5.25 6.46 -0.08
CA HIS A 277 4.69 6.21 1.23
C HIS A 277 3.36 6.96 1.44
N ALA A 278 3.32 8.27 1.16
CA ALA A 278 2.25 9.18 1.53
C ALA A 278 0.91 8.83 0.87
N ILE A 279 0.91 8.34 -0.38
CA ILE A 279 -0.34 7.92 -1.06
C ILE A 279 -1.08 6.81 -0.29
N TRP A 280 -0.37 6.01 0.50
CA TRP A 280 -0.95 4.90 1.25
C TRP A 280 -1.62 5.33 2.56
N LEU A 281 -1.54 6.61 2.94
CA LEU A 281 -2.48 7.20 3.90
C LEU A 281 -3.94 6.98 3.46
N ALA A 282 -4.20 6.83 2.15
CA ALA A 282 -5.50 6.46 1.61
C ALA A 282 -6.05 5.13 2.17
N ALA A 283 -5.21 4.20 2.63
CA ALA A 283 -5.66 2.95 3.25
C ALA A 283 -6.41 3.16 4.59
N PHE A 284 -6.26 4.33 5.23
CA PHE A 284 -7.02 4.72 6.41
C PHE A 284 -8.38 5.34 6.08
N LEU A 285 -8.62 5.67 4.81
CA LEU A 285 -9.86 6.33 4.37
C LEU A 285 -10.89 5.30 3.87
N PRO A 286 -12.19 5.58 4.03
CA PRO A 286 -13.26 4.73 3.49
C PRO A 286 -13.47 4.98 1.99
N LEU A 287 -12.47 4.62 1.16
CA LEU A 287 -12.44 4.92 -0.27
C LEU A 287 -13.64 4.38 -1.05
N GLU A 288 -14.27 3.29 -0.59
CA GLU A 288 -15.50 2.76 -1.18
C GLU A 288 -16.65 3.78 -1.23
N ARG A 289 -16.63 4.79 -0.36
CA ARG A 289 -17.64 5.86 -0.37
C ARG A 289 -17.53 6.77 -1.60
N LEU A 290 -16.34 6.84 -2.22
CA LEU A 290 -16.13 7.61 -3.45
C LEU A 290 -16.93 7.04 -4.63
N THR A 291 -17.23 5.73 -4.62
CA THR A 291 -18.07 5.10 -5.65
C THR A 291 -19.47 5.72 -5.70
N GLY A 292 -20.02 6.12 -4.55
CA GLY A 292 -21.32 6.79 -4.48
C GLY A 292 -21.33 8.19 -5.12
N LEU A 293 -20.17 8.81 -5.29
CA LEU A 293 -20.03 10.12 -5.95
C LEU A 293 -19.92 10.01 -7.48
N LEU A 294 -19.63 8.81 -8.00
CA LEU A 294 -19.50 8.59 -9.45
C LEU A 294 -20.88 8.53 -10.13
N PRO A 295 -21.01 8.97 -11.39
CA PRO A 295 -22.21 8.74 -12.21
C PRO A 295 -22.54 7.24 -12.33
N ALA A 296 -23.83 6.89 -12.39
CA ALA A 296 -24.31 5.49 -12.44
C ALA A 296 -23.63 4.65 -13.54
N ARG A 297 -23.40 5.24 -14.71
CA ARG A 297 -22.69 4.60 -15.85
C ARG A 297 -21.27 4.13 -15.53
N LEU A 298 -20.58 4.80 -14.59
CA LEU A 298 -19.20 4.47 -14.20
C LEU A 298 -19.13 3.52 -13.00
N ARG A 299 -20.23 3.35 -12.26
CA ARG A 299 -20.26 2.47 -11.08
C ARG A 299 -20.10 0.99 -11.43
N GLY A 300 -20.38 0.62 -12.69
CA GLY A 300 -20.36 -0.76 -13.17
C GLY A 300 -21.45 -1.57 -12.47
N GLY A 301 -22.67 -1.53 -13.02
CA GLY A 301 -23.77 -2.33 -12.50
C GLY A 301 -23.45 -3.82 -12.59
N GLU A 302 -23.79 -4.58 -11.54
CA GLU A 302 -23.99 -6.02 -11.72
C GLU A 302 -25.08 -6.21 -12.80
N PRO A 303 -24.90 -7.15 -13.74
CA PRO A 303 -26.03 -7.59 -14.53
C PRO A 303 -27.07 -8.10 -13.55
N ALA A 304 -28.25 -7.47 -13.54
CA ALA A 304 -29.39 -7.94 -12.76
C ALA A 304 -29.52 -9.45 -12.99
N ALA A 305 -29.51 -10.23 -11.91
CA ALA A 305 -29.80 -11.64 -11.98
C ALA A 305 -31.12 -11.77 -12.76
N ARG A 306 -31.06 -12.40 -13.95
CA ARG A 306 -32.26 -12.72 -14.72
C ARG A 306 -33.20 -13.45 -13.77
N PRO A 307 -34.48 -13.03 -13.64
CA PRO A 307 -35.46 -13.85 -12.97
C PRO A 307 -35.41 -15.23 -13.62
N ALA A 308 -35.26 -16.28 -12.81
CA ALA A 308 -35.41 -17.64 -13.29
C ALA A 308 -36.77 -17.70 -13.99
N ALA A 309 -36.77 -17.97 -15.29
CA ALA A 309 -38.00 -18.15 -16.03
C ALA A 309 -38.80 -19.24 -15.33
N GLU A 310 -39.98 -18.88 -14.83
CA GLU A 310 -41.04 -19.81 -14.48
C GLU A 310 -41.22 -20.75 -15.66
N THR A 311 -40.69 -21.96 -15.51
CA THR A 311 -41.09 -23.11 -16.30
C THR A 311 -42.36 -23.63 -15.66
N ALA A 312 -43.47 -22.95 -15.96
CA ALA A 312 -44.80 -23.51 -15.75
C ALA A 312 -45.07 -24.46 -16.93
N ALA A 313 -45.11 -25.75 -16.62
CA ALA A 313 -45.77 -26.79 -17.41
C ALA A 313 -47.06 -27.17 -16.69
#